data_AF-A0A2A9EKE1-F1
#
_entry.id   AF-A0A2A9EKE1-F1
#
_cell.length_a   1.000
_cell.length_b   1.000
_cell.length_c   1.000
_cell.angle_alpha   90.00
_cell.angle_beta   90.00
_cell.angle_gamma   90.00
#
_symmetry.space_group_name_H-M   'P 1'
#
loop_
_entity.id
_entity.type
_entity.pdbx_description
1 polymer ?
#
loop_
_entity_poly.entity_id
_entity_poly.type
_entity_poly.pdbx_seq_one_letter_code
_entity_poly.pdbx_strand_id
1 'polypeptide(L)'
;MGLLSGLFTLPLAPVRGTIWVAEQVLNEAEREYYDVGKIRRQLDDVGQARERGEISDDEADALEESLVARLIEANRRQREGR
;
A
#
# COMPACT_ATOMS: atom_id res chain seq x y z
N MET A 1 17.05 -29.39 17.76
CA MET A 1 18.17 -28.43 17.89
C MET A 1 17.61 -27.04 18.24
N GLY A 2 17.06 -26.80 19.44
CA GLY A 2 16.06 -25.72 19.60
C GLY A 2 16.16 -24.78 20.80
N LEU A 3 16.99 -25.06 21.82
CA LEU A 3 17.00 -24.23 23.05
C LEU A 3 18.32 -23.48 23.26
N LEU A 4 19.46 -24.11 22.96
CA LEU A 4 20.77 -23.46 23.12
C LEU A 4 21.06 -22.41 22.04
N SER A 5 20.62 -22.60 20.78
CA SER A 5 20.77 -21.55 19.75
C SER A 5 19.87 -20.34 19.98
N GLY A 6 18.69 -20.53 20.58
CA GLY A 6 17.81 -19.45 21.01
C GLY A 6 18.48 -18.53 22.03
N LEU A 7 19.22 -19.10 22.98
CA LEU A 7 19.94 -18.35 24.03
C LEU A 7 21.04 -17.44 23.47
N PHE A 8 21.80 -17.90 22.48
CA PHE A 8 22.83 -17.07 21.81
C PHE A 8 22.25 -15.90 21.02
N THR A 9 20.99 -16.00 20.61
CA THR A 9 20.31 -14.92 19.88
C THR A 9 19.31 -14.13 20.75
N LEU A 10 19.21 -14.42 22.04
CA LEU A 10 18.42 -13.62 22.99
C LEU A 10 18.82 -12.14 23.00
N PRO A 11 20.12 -11.75 22.91
CA PRO A 11 20.48 -10.33 22.81
C PRO A 11 19.93 -9.66 21.55
N LEU A 12 19.67 -10.43 20.49
CA LEU A 12 19.08 -9.97 19.23
C LEU A 12 17.55 -10.11 19.20
N ALA A 13 16.91 -10.61 20.26
CA ALA A 13 15.46 -10.71 20.35
C ALA A 13 14.74 -9.35 20.18
N PRO A 14 15.25 -8.22 20.71
CA PRO A 14 14.64 -6.90 20.47
C PRO A 14 14.61 -6.52 18.98
N VAL A 15 15.69 -6.81 18.24
CA VAL A 15 15.79 -6.53 16.79
C VAL A 15 14.77 -7.35 16.00
N ARG A 16 14.53 -8.60 16.39
CA ARG A 16 13.47 -9.42 15.77
C ARG A 16 12.08 -8.85 16.02
N GLY A 17 11.84 -8.33 17.23
CA GLY A 17 10.59 -7.65 17.55
C GLY A 17 10.36 -6.41 16.69
N THR A 18 11.38 -5.57 16.48
CA THR A 18 11.26 -4.39 15.63
C THR A 18 11.05 -4.72 14.16
N ILE A 19 11.70 -5.77 13.65
CA ILE A 19 11.47 -6.25 12.27
C ILE A 19 10.02 -6.70 12.11
N TRP A 20 9.50 -7.51 13.05
CA TRP A 20 8.12 -7.96 13.00
C TRP A 20 7.12 -6.79 13.01
N VAL A 21 7.34 -5.76 13.83
CA VAL A 21 6.48 -4.55 13.83
C VAL A 21 6.57 -3.83 12.48
N ALA A 22 7.77 -3.66 11.93
CA ALA A 22 7.96 -3.00 10.64
C ALA A 22 7.24 -3.75 9.51
N GLU A 23 7.28 -5.10 9.52
CA GLU A 23 6.53 -5.94 8.60
C GLU A 23 5.02 -5.75 8.75
N GLN A 24 4.50 -5.68 9.98
CA GLN A 24 3.06 -5.42 10.20
C GLN A 24 2.64 -4.04 9.68
N VAL A 25 3.44 -3.00 9.94
CA VAL A 25 3.16 -1.66 9.42
C VAL A 25 3.19 -1.65 7.90
N LEU A 26 4.17 -2.30 7.28
CA LEU A 26 4.26 -2.43 5.83
C LEU A 26 3.04 -3.15 5.27
N ASN A 27 2.64 -4.27 5.86
CA ASN A 27 1.48 -5.05 5.41
C ASN A 27 0.19 -4.23 5.46
N GLU A 28 -0.04 -3.47 6.54
CA GLU A 28 -1.22 -2.62 6.66
C GLU A 28 -1.17 -1.42 5.70
N ALA A 29 0.01 -0.81 5.53
CA ALA A 29 0.20 0.26 4.55
C ALA A 29 -0.06 -0.22 3.13
N GLU A 30 0.43 -1.40 2.75
CA GLU A 30 0.16 -1.99 1.44
C GLU A 30 -1.32 -2.36 1.28
N ARG A 31 -1.96 -2.90 2.32
CA ARG A 31 -3.40 -3.20 2.31
C ARG A 31 -4.24 -1.97 2.01
N GLU A 32 -3.91 -0.85 2.66
CA GLU A 32 -4.61 0.41 2.46
C GLU A 32 -4.28 1.03 1.09
N TYR A 33 -3.00 1.06 0.70
CA TYR A 33 -2.53 1.69 -0.52
C TYR A 33 -3.05 0.98 -1.79
N TYR A 34 -3.16 -0.36 -1.74
CA TYR A 34 -3.68 -1.17 -2.84
C TYR A 34 -5.16 -1.55 -2.68
N ASP A 35 -5.92 -0.86 -1.83
CA ASP A 35 -7.37 -1.06 -1.74
C ASP A 35 -8.07 -0.53 -3.00
N VAL A 36 -8.62 -1.45 -3.80
CA VAL A 36 -9.32 -1.14 -5.06
C VAL A 36 -10.47 -0.15 -4.87
N GLY A 37 -11.20 -0.23 -3.76
CA GLY A 37 -12.33 0.65 -3.48
C GLY A 37 -11.90 2.08 -3.10
N LYS A 38 -10.76 2.24 -2.43
CA LYS A 38 -10.15 3.56 -2.18
C LYS A 38 -9.64 4.19 -3.46
N ILE A 39 -8.94 3.43 -4.30
CA ILE A 39 -8.40 3.94 -5.56
C ILE A 39 -9.51 4.41 -6.51
N ARG A 40 -10.61 3.65 -6.61
CA ARG A 40 -11.79 4.05 -7.41
C ARG A 40 -12.43 5.34 -6.91
N ARG A 41 -12.59 5.49 -5.59
CA ARG A 41 -13.12 6.74 -5.01
C ARG A 41 -12.22 7.94 -5.30
N GLN A 42 -10.91 7.75 -5.24
CA GLN A 42 -9.97 8.82 -5.58
C GLN A 42 -10.04 9.22 -7.06
N LEU A 43 -10.28 8.28 -7.97
CA LEU A 43 -10.55 8.60 -9.38
C LEU A 43 -11.83 9.43 -9.52
N ASP A 44 -12.91 9.04 -8.83
CA ASP A 44 -14.17 9.81 -8.83
C ASP A 44 -13.97 11.23 -8.25
N ASP A 45 -13.17 11.37 -7.20
CA ASP A 45 -12.86 12.65 -6.57
C ASP A 45 -12.08 13.58 -7.52
N VAL A 46 -11.10 13.03 -8.26
CA VAL A 46 -10.34 13.78 -9.28
C VAL A 46 -11.26 14.23 -10.42
N GLY A 47 -12.13 13.35 -10.91
CA GLY A 47 -13.11 13.69 -11.95
C GLY A 47 -14.02 14.84 -11.52
N GLN A 48 -14.56 14.78 -10.29
CA GLN A 48 -15.39 15.85 -9.77
C GLN A 48 -14.62 17.16 -9.54
N ALA A 49 -13.35 17.09 -9.10
CA ALA A 49 -12.51 18.28 -8.94
C ALA A 49 -12.26 18.97 -10.29
N ARG A 50 -12.03 18.19 -11.36
CA ARG A 50 -11.92 18.67 -12.74
C ARG A 50 -13.21 19.35 -13.20
N GLU A 51 -14.37 18.70 -12.98
CA GLU A 51 -15.69 19.25 -13.33
C GLU A 51 -16.00 20.58 -12.60
N ARG A 52 -15.55 20.72 -11.35
CA ARG A 52 -15.67 21.96 -10.56
C ARG A 52 -14.64 23.02 -10.96
N GLY A 53 -13.66 22.69 -11.80
CA GLY A 53 -12.56 23.57 -12.17
C GLY A 53 -11.57 23.84 -11.03
N GLU A 54 -11.48 22.94 -10.05
CA GLU A 54 -10.56 23.04 -8.91
C GLU A 54 -9.13 22.65 -9.27
N ILE A 55 -8.97 21.81 -10.31
CA ILE A 55 -7.70 21.37 -10.89
C ILE A 55 -7.75 21.53 -12.41
N SER A 56 -6.58 21.70 -13.03
CA SER A 56 -6.50 21.76 -14.50
C SER A 56 -6.67 20.37 -15.13
N ASP A 57 -6.97 20.34 -16.43
CA ASP A 57 -7.03 19.08 -17.19
C ASP A 57 -5.69 18.32 -17.14
N ASP A 58 -4.57 19.02 -17.32
CA ASP A 58 -3.23 18.41 -17.26
C ASP A 58 -2.92 17.83 -15.87
N GLU A 59 -3.34 18.51 -14.79
CA GLU A 59 -3.15 18.02 -13.42
C GLU A 59 -4.02 16.81 -13.14
N ALA A 60 -5.28 16.85 -13.56
CA ALA A 60 -6.20 15.73 -13.43
C ALA A 60 -5.72 14.50 -14.20
N ASP A 61 -5.21 14.68 -15.43
CA ASP A 61 -4.68 13.60 -16.25
C ASP A 61 -3.47 12.92 -15.58
N ALA A 62 -2.53 13.70 -15.02
CA ALA A 62 -1.39 13.15 -14.30
C ALA A 62 -1.80 12.37 -13.04
N LEU A 63 -2.78 12.87 -12.29
CA LEU A 63 -3.33 12.19 -11.12
C LEU A 63 -4.02 10.87 -11.53
N GLU A 64 -4.90 10.93 -12.53
CA GLU A 64 -5.61 9.76 -13.04
C GLU A 64 -4.65 8.69 -13.59
N GLU A 65 -3.60 9.06 -14.32
CA GLU A 65 -2.57 8.14 -14.80
C GLU A 65 -1.95 7.35 -13.62
N SER A 66 -1.54 8.08 -12.57
CA SER A 66 -0.94 7.46 -11.39
C SER A 66 -1.92 6.52 -10.65
N LEU A 67 -3.19 6.93 -10.54
CA LEU A 67 -4.24 6.16 -9.86
C LEU A 67 -4.63 4.92 -10.66
N VAL A 68 -4.74 5.02 -11.99
CA VAL A 68 -5.01 3.90 -12.89
C VAL A 68 -3.86 2.91 -12.87
N ALA A 69 -2.61 3.36 -12.92
CA ALA A 69 -1.45 2.48 -12.78
C ALA A 69 -1.48 1.70 -11.46
N ARG A 70 -1.80 2.39 -10.35
CA ARG A 70 -1.95 1.73 -9.04
C ARG A 70 -3.14 0.78 -8.98
N LEU A 71 -4.25 1.11 -9.64
CA LEU A 71 -5.42 0.24 -9.74
C LEU A 71 -5.11 -1.06 -10.48
N ILE A 72 -4.34 -0.99 -11.56
CA ILE A 72 -3.89 -2.16 -12.32
C ILE A 72 -3.05 -3.07 -11.41
N GLU A 73 -2.09 -2.49 -10.68
CA GLU A 73 -1.25 -3.22 -9.75
C GLU A 73 -2.05 -3.85 -8.59
N ALA A 74 -2.98 -3.11 -7.99
CA ALA A 74 -3.87 -3.61 -6.95
C ALA A 74 -4.68 -4.84 -7.43
N ASN A 75 -5.24 -4.77 -8.65
CA ASN A 75 -5.97 -5.88 -9.24
C ASN A 75 -5.07 -7.09 -9.55
N ARG A 76 -3.82 -6.86 -9.98
CA ARG A 76 -2.84 -7.92 -10.21
C ARG A 76 -2.53 -8.67 -8.91
N ARG A 77 -2.21 -7.94 -7.83
CA ARG A 77 -1.95 -8.51 -6.50
C ARG A 77 -3.15 -9.30 -5.96
N GLN A 78 -4.38 -8.79 -6.15
CA GLN A 78 -5.59 -9.50 -5.72
C GLN A 78 -5.79 -10.85 -6.45
N ARG A 79 -5.34 -10.95 -7.72
CA ARG A 79 -5.40 -12.20 -8.48
C ARG A 79 -4.32 -13.18 -8.05
N GLU A 80 -3.13 -12.69 -7.72
CA GLU A 80 -2.00 -13.51 -7.26
C GLU A 80 -2.18 -14.04 -5.83
N GLY A 81 -2.91 -13.30 -4.98
CA GLY A 81 -3.23 -13.72 -3.61
C GLY A 81 -4.44 -14.65 -3.48
N ARG A 82 -5.06 -15.09 -4.59
CA ARG A 82 -6.14 -16.10 -4.62
C ARG A 82 -5.61 -17.45 -5.03
#